data_AF-A0A9P7RSQ2-F1
#
_entry.id   AF-A0A9P7RSQ2-F1
#
_cell.length_a   1.000
_cell.length_b   1.000
_cell.length_c   1.000
_cell.angle_alpha   90.00
_cell.angle_beta   90.00
_cell.angle_gamma   90.00
#
_symmetry.space_group_name_H-M   'P 1'
#
loop_
_entity.id
_entity.type
_entity.pdbx_description
1 polymer ?
#
loop_
_entity_poly.entity_id
_entity_poly.type
_entity_poly.pdbx_seq_one_letter_code
_entity_poly.pdbx_strand_id
1 'polypeptide(L)'
;MWVCNPLDFYVIIRSRCSLGQNYHWTIGHRKICKHYNKLTTSPWFSGMEVHEQMDALLLSTLAARIECLKLSLDDEASPLYTFMSLIPGPSPSPHPSLILAKSSLSTETINALFSRFANNNFSVHSHFHTYAHGIFPLASRLFNHSCVPNAAAKYVIIPGGSVRMDVVALRSISAGEEISLPYIDPALLQTRSTVFRLTYGFICYCPSCTVLDAIGEVPEPPRDKAQLNRISKNLETFVTVHRDQLPLYIGNIQAFPGSLYCVLHESYLTSVSEMFSNAAHDGSYDVALDTGTTLTALYRLIYPPNYPQIGLHLLELSKAMWNKIITTNTDDQRFKSQMSTALCEAEQILVLILGKEGDEGDGPCKEIKLLKDLLDKEQLSHLNRASTPTPAAIRLALYSFTRSLRV
;
A
#
# COMPACT_ATOMS: atom_id res chain seq x y z
N MET A 1 1.57 25.65 26.50
CA MET A 1 1.49 26.99 25.89
C MET A 1 1.62 26.80 24.38
N TRP A 2 0.48 26.93 23.69
CA TRP A 2 0.23 26.59 22.27
C TRP A 2 0.82 25.25 21.80
N VAL A 3 0.08 24.19 22.15
CA VAL A 3 0.20 22.83 21.62
C VAL A 3 -0.80 22.75 20.48
N CYS A 4 -0.31 22.82 19.24
CA CYS A 4 -1.11 22.58 18.03
C CYS A 4 -0.86 21.12 17.61
N ASN A 5 -1.87 20.28 17.80
CA ASN A 5 -1.90 18.88 17.40
C ASN A 5 -1.93 18.81 15.85
N PRO A 6 -1.19 17.90 15.19
CA PRO A 6 -0.62 18.15 13.88
C PRO A 6 -1.47 17.54 12.77
N LEU A 7 -1.92 18.38 11.83
CA LEU A 7 -2.42 17.96 10.51
C LEU A 7 -1.81 18.87 9.41
N ASP A 8 -0.76 18.39 8.72
CA ASP A 8 -0.53 18.58 7.29
C ASP A 8 -1.46 17.49 6.72
N PHE A 9 -1.14 16.90 5.60
CA PHE A 9 -1.09 15.46 5.73
C PHE A 9 0.29 15.10 6.31
N TYR A 10 0.48 15.26 7.63
CA TYR A 10 1.83 15.29 8.22
C TYR A 10 2.38 13.88 8.26
N VAL A 11 3.56 13.72 7.67
CA VAL A 11 4.57 12.85 8.27
C VAL A 11 5.06 13.57 9.53
N ILE A 12 4.76 13.01 10.70
CA ILE A 12 5.39 13.39 11.97
C ILE A 12 6.71 12.64 12.06
N ILE A 13 7.81 13.30 11.72
CA ILE A 13 9.10 12.93 12.31
C ILE A 13 9.22 13.67 13.64
N ARG A 14 9.27 12.90 14.73
CA ARG A 14 9.67 13.42 16.05
C ARG A 14 11.12 13.90 15.96
N SER A 15 11.35 15.17 15.60
CA SER A 15 12.31 16.07 16.27
C SER A 15 12.69 17.30 15.43
N ARG A 16 12.64 18.48 16.06
CA ARG A 16 13.56 19.62 15.88
C ARG A 16 13.81 20.21 14.48
N CYS A 17 12.87 20.20 13.53
CA CYS A 17 13.10 20.88 12.24
C CYS A 17 12.32 22.22 12.11
N SER A 18 12.90 23.32 12.60
CA SER A 18 12.38 24.69 12.38
C SER A 18 12.40 25.13 10.91
N LEU A 19 13.21 24.47 10.07
CA LEU A 19 13.34 24.76 8.64
C LEU A 19 12.08 24.37 7.85
N GLY A 20 11.48 23.21 8.15
CA GLY A 20 10.26 22.76 7.49
C GLY A 20 9.06 23.67 7.80
N GLN A 21 8.90 24.10 9.05
CA GLN A 21 7.78 24.97 9.43
C GLN A 21 7.78 26.30 8.69
N ASN A 22 8.92 26.98 8.60
CA ASN A 22 9.03 28.25 7.90
C ASN A 22 8.78 28.09 6.39
N TYR A 23 9.29 27.02 5.78
CA TYR A 23 9.04 26.72 4.38
C TYR A 23 7.54 26.48 4.10
N HIS A 24 6.88 25.62 4.87
CA HIS A 24 5.46 25.33 4.67
C HIS A 24 4.56 26.56 4.94
N TRP A 25 4.94 27.40 5.90
CA TRP A 25 4.26 28.66 6.18
C TRP A 25 4.29 29.62 5.00
N THR A 26 5.45 29.76 4.33
CA THR A 26 5.63 30.71 3.22
C THR A 26 4.94 30.25 1.94
N ILE A 27 4.92 28.95 1.66
CA ILE A 27 4.37 28.40 0.42
C ILE A 27 2.84 28.22 0.41
N GLY A 28 2.15 28.34 1.55
CA GLY A 28 0.68 28.20 1.54
C GLY A 28 -0.01 28.15 2.90
N HIS A 29 0.59 27.50 3.89
CA HIS A 29 -0.11 27.16 5.14
C HIS A 29 -0.67 28.39 5.89
N ARG A 30 0.00 29.54 5.81
CA ARG A 30 -0.47 30.79 6.44
C ARG A 30 -1.89 31.21 6.04
N LYS A 31 -2.34 30.83 4.83
CA LYS A 31 -3.70 31.15 4.33
C LYS A 31 -4.79 30.24 4.90
N ILE A 32 -4.41 29.06 5.39
CA ILE A 32 -5.34 28.00 5.84
C ILE A 32 -5.35 27.91 7.37
N CYS A 33 -4.19 28.13 8.01
CA CYS A 33 -3.95 27.90 9.44
C CYS A 33 -5.05 28.44 10.37
N LYS A 34 -5.47 29.70 10.19
CA LYS A 34 -6.50 30.34 11.05
C LYS A 34 -7.91 29.75 10.87
N HIS A 35 -8.19 29.12 9.73
CA HIS A 35 -9.49 28.58 9.38
C HIS A 35 -9.59 27.07 9.56
N TYR A 36 -8.45 26.40 9.63
CA TYR A 36 -8.32 24.95 9.73
C TYR A 36 -9.21 24.37 10.83
N ASN A 37 -8.96 24.72 12.09
CA ASN A 37 -9.68 24.16 13.24
C ASN A 37 -11.18 24.45 13.18
N LYS A 38 -11.58 25.61 12.67
CA LYS A 38 -13.01 25.99 12.56
C LYS A 38 -13.74 25.09 11.55
N LEU A 39 -13.08 24.72 10.44
CA LEU A 39 -13.69 23.94 9.38
C LEU A 39 -13.63 22.44 9.66
N THR A 40 -12.51 21.92 10.17
CA THR A 40 -12.38 20.49 10.47
C THR A 40 -13.24 20.02 11.64
N THR A 41 -13.64 20.94 12.54
CA THR A 41 -14.60 20.67 13.61
C THR A 41 -16.05 20.98 13.22
N SER A 42 -16.29 21.44 11.99
CA SER A 42 -17.64 21.76 11.53
C SER A 42 -18.46 20.49 11.26
N PRO A 43 -19.78 20.48 11.54
CA PRO A 43 -20.64 19.34 11.23
C PRO A 43 -20.62 18.94 9.76
N TRP A 44 -20.43 19.91 8.87
CA TRP A 44 -20.31 19.66 7.43
C TRP A 44 -19.07 18.81 7.11
N PHE A 45 -17.90 19.20 7.61
CA PHE A 45 -16.66 18.46 7.36
C PHE A 45 -16.66 17.10 8.07
N SER A 46 -17.11 17.05 9.33
CA SER A 46 -17.18 15.80 10.08
C SER A 46 -18.21 14.80 9.53
N GLY A 47 -19.20 15.29 8.76
CA GLY A 47 -20.20 14.45 8.09
C GLY A 47 -19.78 13.92 6.72
N MET A 48 -18.65 14.37 6.16
CA MET A 48 -18.10 13.88 4.90
C MET A 48 -17.39 12.55 5.08
N GLU A 49 -17.31 11.76 4.03
CA GLU A 49 -16.47 10.56 4.01
C GLU A 49 -14.98 10.94 4.14
N VAL A 50 -14.18 10.04 4.70
CA VAL A 50 -12.75 10.32 4.97
C VAL A 50 -12.01 10.78 3.72
N HIS A 51 -12.25 10.14 2.57
CA HIS A 51 -11.60 10.51 1.30
C HIS A 51 -12.02 11.91 0.81
N GLU A 52 -13.30 12.29 0.98
CA GLU A 52 -13.78 13.63 0.62
C GLU A 52 -13.17 14.70 1.53
N GLN A 53 -12.99 14.40 2.81
CA GLN A 53 -12.26 15.27 3.75
C GLN A 53 -10.81 15.47 3.29
N MET A 54 -10.14 14.41 2.81
CA MET A 54 -8.78 14.51 2.26
C MET A 54 -8.73 15.43 1.04
N ASP A 55 -9.66 15.26 0.11
CA ASP A 55 -9.71 16.04 -1.12
C ASP A 55 -10.02 17.52 -0.85
N ALA A 56 -10.91 17.83 0.11
CA ALA A 56 -11.19 19.21 0.52
C ALA A 56 -9.93 19.90 1.08
N LEU A 57 -9.17 19.19 1.91
CA LEU A 57 -7.91 19.66 2.48
C LEU A 57 -6.83 19.84 1.41
N LEU A 58 -6.71 18.89 0.48
CA LEU A 58 -5.75 18.94 -0.62
C LEU A 58 -6.07 20.08 -1.59
N LEU A 59 -7.34 20.29 -1.93
CA LEU A 59 -7.80 21.37 -2.82
C LEU A 59 -7.53 22.74 -2.20
N SER A 60 -7.84 22.89 -0.90
CA SER A 60 -7.55 24.11 -0.15
C SER A 60 -6.05 24.41 -0.13
N THR A 61 -5.22 23.38 0.03
CA THR A 61 -3.75 23.49 0.03
C THR A 61 -3.22 23.86 -1.36
N LEU A 62 -3.76 23.27 -2.42
CA LEU A 62 -3.38 23.59 -3.79
C LEU A 62 -3.74 25.04 -4.13
N ALA A 63 -4.96 25.47 -3.82
CA ALA A 63 -5.40 26.86 -4.04
C ALA A 63 -4.52 27.86 -3.26
N ALA A 64 -4.21 27.58 -2.00
CA ALA A 64 -3.29 28.40 -1.21
C ALA A 64 -1.90 28.52 -1.85
N ARG A 65 -1.37 27.40 -2.36
CA ARG A 65 -0.05 27.34 -3.01
C ARG A 65 -0.02 28.14 -4.31
N ILE A 66 -1.03 27.99 -5.17
CA ILE A 66 -1.16 28.75 -6.41
C ILE A 66 -1.10 30.25 -6.12
N GLU A 67 -1.86 30.72 -5.14
CA GLU A 67 -1.90 32.15 -4.81
C GLU A 67 -0.64 32.65 -4.09
N CYS A 68 -0.07 31.87 -3.16
CA CYS A 68 1.12 32.28 -2.41
C CYS A 68 2.37 32.33 -3.29
N LEU A 69 2.50 31.39 -4.23
CA LEU A 69 3.63 31.29 -5.15
C LEU A 69 3.37 32.01 -6.48
N LYS A 70 2.17 32.56 -6.69
CA LYS A 70 1.74 33.20 -7.93
C LYS A 70 1.96 32.30 -9.15
N LEU A 71 1.59 31.03 -9.01
CA LEU A 71 1.76 30.05 -10.09
C LEU A 71 0.86 30.42 -11.27
N SER A 72 1.43 30.48 -12.46
CA SER A 72 0.68 30.70 -13.69
C SER A 72 0.07 29.39 -14.18
N LEU A 73 -1.18 29.44 -14.65
CA LEU A 73 -1.82 28.33 -15.35
C LEU A 73 -1.31 28.19 -16.79
N ASP A 74 -0.67 29.23 -17.33
CA ASP A 74 -0.20 29.29 -18.72
C ASP A 74 1.28 28.89 -18.88
N ASP A 75 1.98 28.61 -17.78
CA ASP A 75 3.38 28.18 -17.81
C ASP A 75 3.45 26.69 -18.17
N GLU A 76 3.66 26.38 -19.45
CA GLU A 76 3.71 25.01 -19.99
C GLU A 76 4.77 24.11 -19.34
N ALA A 77 5.83 24.71 -18.79
CA ALA A 77 6.88 23.99 -18.09
C ALA A 77 6.50 23.65 -16.63
N SER A 78 5.40 24.21 -16.12
CA SER A 78 5.02 24.04 -14.72
C SER A 78 4.30 22.71 -14.44
N PRO A 79 4.46 22.16 -13.22
CA PRO A 79 3.64 21.03 -12.78
C PRO A 79 2.13 21.36 -12.76
N LEU A 80 1.77 22.63 -12.55
CA LEU A 80 0.38 23.07 -12.54
C LEU A 80 -0.24 22.98 -13.95
N TYR A 81 0.46 23.42 -14.99
CA TYR A 81 0.01 23.25 -16.37
C TYR A 81 -0.14 21.77 -16.72
N THR A 82 0.85 20.94 -16.33
CA THR A 82 0.76 19.49 -16.51
C THR A 82 -0.49 18.93 -15.82
N PHE A 83 -0.78 19.36 -14.60
CA PHE A 83 -1.99 18.94 -13.87
C PHE A 83 -3.26 19.35 -14.61
N MET A 84 -3.34 20.58 -15.11
CA MET A 84 -4.50 21.09 -15.86
C MET A 84 -4.70 20.35 -17.20
N SER A 85 -3.64 19.79 -17.78
CA SER A 85 -3.73 18.95 -18.98
C SER A 85 -4.31 17.55 -18.72
N LEU A 86 -4.39 17.12 -17.45
CA LEU A 86 -4.91 15.81 -17.09
C LEU A 86 -6.40 15.70 -17.38
N ILE A 87 -6.85 14.46 -17.60
CA ILE A 87 -8.24 14.14 -17.91
C ILE A 87 -9.09 14.38 -16.64
N PRO A 88 -10.15 15.19 -16.69
CA PRO A 88 -11.08 15.31 -15.57
C PRO A 88 -11.89 14.02 -15.40
N GLY A 89 -12.38 13.76 -14.20
CA GLY A 89 -13.24 12.63 -13.89
C GLY A 89 -14.52 12.64 -14.76
N PRO A 90 -15.14 11.47 -14.97
CA PRO A 90 -16.25 11.31 -15.91
C PRO A 90 -17.55 12.01 -15.46
N SER A 91 -17.69 12.28 -14.16
CA SER A 91 -18.86 12.94 -13.59
C SER A 91 -18.48 14.29 -12.97
N PRO A 92 -19.16 15.39 -13.34
CA PRO A 92 -18.92 16.68 -12.71
C PRO A 92 -19.45 16.65 -11.26
N SER A 93 -18.56 16.70 -10.29
CA SER A 93 -18.89 16.91 -8.88
C SER A 93 -18.61 18.36 -8.48
N PRO A 94 -19.51 19.01 -7.73
CA PRO A 94 -19.24 20.34 -7.19
C PRO A 94 -18.06 20.25 -6.21
N HIS A 95 -17.17 21.24 -6.25
CA HIS A 95 -16.04 21.26 -5.32
C HIS A 95 -16.52 21.40 -3.86
N PRO A 96 -15.82 20.78 -2.89
CA PRO A 96 -16.07 21.03 -1.47
C PRO A 96 -15.79 22.50 -1.12
N SER A 97 -16.32 22.96 0.02
CA SER A 97 -16.01 24.29 0.54
C SER A 97 -14.50 24.41 0.84
N LEU A 98 -13.85 25.47 0.34
CA LEU A 98 -12.42 25.69 0.58
C LEU A 98 -12.14 26.17 2.00
N ILE A 99 -11.04 25.70 2.57
CA ILE A 99 -10.49 26.13 3.87
C ILE A 99 -9.60 27.36 3.66
N LEU A 100 -10.18 28.41 3.07
CA LEU A 100 -9.51 29.67 2.77
C LEU A 100 -10.38 30.85 3.18
N ALA A 101 -9.78 31.90 3.74
CA ALA A 101 -10.49 33.10 4.17
C ALA A 101 -11.18 33.82 2.99
N LYS A 102 -10.41 33.99 1.90
CA LYS A 102 -10.78 34.57 0.61
C LYS A 102 -9.81 34.01 -0.42
N SER A 103 -10.31 33.31 -1.44
CA SER A 103 -9.51 32.93 -2.60
C SER A 103 -9.67 34.00 -3.68
N SER A 104 -8.58 34.33 -4.38
CA SER A 104 -8.59 35.14 -5.60
C SER A 104 -8.86 34.29 -6.84
N LEU A 105 -8.87 32.95 -6.72
CA LEU A 105 -9.20 32.06 -7.82
C LEU A 105 -10.70 32.11 -8.11
N SER A 106 -11.05 32.09 -9.39
CA SER A 106 -12.45 32.00 -9.83
C SER A 106 -13.05 30.65 -9.44
N THR A 107 -14.36 30.61 -9.27
CA THR A 107 -15.09 29.35 -9.02
C THR A 107 -14.88 28.36 -10.17
N GLU A 108 -14.79 28.85 -11.40
CA GLU A 108 -14.50 28.07 -12.60
C GLU A 108 -13.12 27.40 -12.50
N THR A 109 -12.09 28.15 -12.07
CA THR A 109 -10.75 27.61 -11.85
C THR A 109 -10.74 26.53 -10.77
N ILE A 110 -11.44 26.76 -9.65
CA ILE A 110 -11.49 25.80 -8.53
C ILE A 110 -12.21 24.52 -8.97
N ASN A 111 -13.33 24.63 -9.69
CA ASN A 111 -14.03 23.50 -10.27
C ASN A 111 -13.14 22.73 -11.27
N ALA A 112 -12.40 23.44 -12.12
CA ALA A 112 -11.49 22.81 -13.07
C ALA A 112 -10.37 22.03 -12.37
N LEU A 113 -9.80 22.57 -11.28
CA LEU A 113 -8.83 21.84 -10.44
C LEU A 113 -9.47 20.60 -9.81
N PHE A 114 -10.60 20.78 -9.12
CA PHE A 114 -11.26 19.71 -8.38
C PHE A 114 -11.74 18.56 -9.27
N SER A 115 -12.22 18.87 -10.48
CA SER A 115 -12.68 17.86 -11.45
C SER A 115 -11.62 16.82 -11.83
N ARG A 116 -10.34 17.04 -11.50
CA ARG A 116 -9.23 16.11 -11.78
C ARG A 116 -8.78 15.33 -10.55
N PHE A 117 -9.34 15.55 -9.36
CA PHE A 117 -8.82 14.97 -8.12
C PHE A 117 -9.04 13.46 -8.06
N ALA A 118 -10.28 13.03 -8.25
CA ALA A 118 -10.68 11.64 -8.03
C ALA A 118 -9.91 10.61 -8.88
N ASN A 119 -9.46 11.00 -10.08
CA ASN A 119 -8.84 10.11 -11.05
C ASN A 119 -7.34 10.41 -11.33
N ASN A 120 -6.73 11.40 -10.67
CA ASN A 120 -5.32 11.76 -10.88
C ASN A 120 -4.50 11.92 -9.59
N ASN A 121 -5.15 11.90 -8.42
CA ASN A 121 -4.44 11.96 -7.14
C ASN A 121 -3.91 10.58 -6.74
N PHE A 122 -2.87 10.59 -5.92
CA PHE A 122 -2.25 9.37 -5.41
C PHE A 122 -2.38 9.31 -3.89
N SER A 123 -2.72 8.13 -3.37
CA SER A 123 -2.55 7.82 -1.96
C SER A 123 -1.06 7.69 -1.65
N VAL A 124 -0.57 8.57 -0.78
CA VAL A 124 0.80 8.56 -0.29
C VAL A 124 0.84 7.68 0.96
N HIS A 125 1.73 6.69 0.91
CA HIS A 125 1.87 5.68 1.96
C HIS A 125 3.32 5.51 2.37
N SER A 126 3.50 5.01 3.60
CA SER A 126 4.75 4.43 4.07
C SER A 126 4.43 3.06 4.63
N HIS A 127 5.12 2.01 4.17
CA HIS A 127 4.86 0.61 4.56
C HIS A 127 3.38 0.21 4.43
N PHE A 128 2.72 0.64 3.36
CA PHE A 128 1.28 0.40 3.11
C PHE A 128 0.31 1.03 4.12
N HIS A 129 0.82 1.89 5.00
CA HIS A 129 0.00 2.79 5.78
C HIS A 129 -0.18 4.10 5.01
N THR A 130 -1.34 4.25 4.38
CA THR A 130 -1.74 5.54 3.76
C THR A 130 -1.89 6.58 4.84
N TYR A 131 -1.23 7.72 4.67
CA TYR A 131 -1.29 8.84 5.61
C TYR A 131 -1.60 10.18 4.94
N ALA A 132 -1.63 10.24 3.61
CA ALA A 132 -1.84 11.45 2.84
C ALA A 132 -2.38 11.18 1.43
N HIS A 133 -2.98 12.20 0.81
CA HIS A 133 -3.17 12.27 -0.65
C HIS A 133 -2.17 13.27 -1.24
N GLY A 134 -1.68 12.99 -2.45
CA GLY A 134 -0.71 13.81 -3.15
C GLY A 134 -1.04 13.99 -4.63
N ILE A 135 -0.66 15.15 -5.16
CA ILE A 135 -0.79 15.49 -6.57
C ILE A 135 0.59 15.31 -7.21
N PHE A 136 0.72 14.33 -8.11
CA PHE A 136 1.95 14.04 -8.85
C PHE A 136 1.66 14.11 -10.35
N PRO A 137 1.57 15.30 -10.95
CA PRO A 137 1.03 15.48 -12.30
C PRO A 137 1.78 14.69 -13.37
N LEU A 138 3.12 14.63 -13.24
CA LEU A 138 3.94 13.89 -14.19
C LEU A 138 3.69 12.39 -14.11
N ALA A 139 3.57 11.83 -12.90
CA ALA A 139 3.26 10.40 -12.72
C ALA A 139 1.86 10.08 -13.25
N SER A 140 0.87 10.93 -12.94
CA SER A 140 -0.50 10.77 -13.44
C SER A 140 -0.59 10.82 -14.96
N ARG A 141 0.24 11.65 -15.60
CA ARG A 141 0.27 11.78 -17.07
C ARG A 141 0.95 10.60 -17.76
N LEU A 142 1.96 10.00 -17.14
CA LEU A 142 2.87 9.05 -17.80
C LEU A 142 2.50 7.58 -17.60
N PHE A 143 1.83 7.23 -16.49
CA PHE A 143 1.64 5.83 -16.13
C PHE A 143 0.16 5.43 -16.19
N ASN A 144 -0.14 4.51 -17.11
CA ASN A 144 -1.45 3.87 -17.19
C ASN A 144 -1.61 2.78 -16.13
N HIS A 145 -2.85 2.32 -15.99
CA HIS A 145 -3.23 1.28 -15.06
C HIS A 145 -2.95 -0.14 -15.58
N SER A 146 -2.52 -1.02 -14.67
CA SER A 146 -2.72 -2.47 -14.79
C SER A 146 -2.98 -3.07 -13.41
N CYS A 147 -3.87 -4.08 -13.30
CA CYS A 147 -4.02 -4.86 -12.07
C CYS A 147 -2.89 -5.87 -11.86
N VAL A 148 -2.07 -6.09 -12.89
CA VAL A 148 -0.80 -6.83 -12.86
C VAL A 148 0.32 -5.87 -13.29
N PRO A 149 0.64 -4.86 -12.45
CA PRO A 149 1.58 -3.82 -12.82
C PRO A 149 3.02 -4.37 -12.88
N ASN A 150 3.86 -3.72 -13.69
CA ASN A 150 5.30 -4.00 -13.75
C ASN A 150 6.15 -3.00 -12.96
N ALA A 151 5.50 -1.98 -12.36
CA ALA A 151 6.13 -1.01 -11.46
C ALA A 151 5.25 -0.72 -10.23
N ALA A 152 5.88 -0.17 -9.19
CA ALA A 152 5.19 0.32 -8.00
C ALA A 152 5.62 1.76 -7.69
N ALA A 153 4.70 2.51 -7.07
CA ALA A 153 4.98 3.82 -6.52
C ALA A 153 5.67 3.68 -5.15
N LYS A 154 6.71 4.47 -4.93
CA LYS A 154 7.38 4.62 -3.65
C LYS A 154 7.44 6.10 -3.29
N TYR A 155 7.20 6.44 -2.03
CA TYR A 155 7.31 7.81 -1.57
C TYR A 155 8.54 7.97 -0.69
N VAL A 156 9.39 8.94 -1.05
CA VAL A 156 10.59 9.30 -0.30
C VAL A 156 10.32 10.60 0.43
N ILE A 157 10.37 10.53 1.75
CA ILE A 157 10.17 11.68 2.63
C ILE A 157 11.54 12.20 3.05
N ILE A 158 11.81 13.46 2.74
CA ILE A 158 13.05 14.15 3.13
C ILE A 158 12.68 15.22 4.15
N PRO A 159 13.29 15.24 5.36
CA PRO A 159 13.05 16.29 6.34
C PRO A 159 13.23 17.69 5.75
N GLY A 160 12.19 18.53 5.84
CA GLY A 160 12.17 19.88 5.28
C GLY A 160 12.03 19.97 3.75
N GLY A 161 11.94 18.83 3.05
CA GLY A 161 11.72 18.75 1.61
C GLY A 161 10.28 18.42 1.23
N SER A 162 9.98 18.50 -0.07
CA SER A 162 8.71 17.97 -0.61
C SER A 162 8.80 16.45 -0.74
N VAL A 163 7.67 15.76 -0.56
CA VAL A 163 7.58 14.32 -0.81
C VAL A 163 7.89 14.05 -2.28
N ARG A 164 8.81 13.11 -2.54
CA ARG A 164 9.15 12.66 -3.88
C ARG A 164 8.53 11.30 -4.15
N MET A 165 7.89 11.14 -5.30
CA MET A 165 7.41 9.84 -5.78
C MET A 165 8.48 9.25 -6.71
N ASP A 166 8.99 8.08 -6.36
CA ASP A 166 9.83 7.26 -7.20
C ASP A 166 8.96 6.14 -7.80
N VAL A 167 9.16 5.82 -9.08
CA VAL A 167 8.52 4.68 -9.75
C VAL A 167 9.56 3.59 -9.92
N VAL A 168 9.32 2.45 -9.28
CA VAL A 168 10.28 1.35 -9.14
C VAL A 168 9.78 0.16 -9.95
N ALA A 169 10.62 -0.34 -10.85
CA ALA A 169 10.31 -1.56 -11.59
C ALA A 169 10.29 -2.79 -10.67
N LEU A 170 9.24 -3.60 -10.77
CA LEU A 170 9.08 -4.84 -9.98
C LEU A 170 9.76 -6.04 -10.63
N ARG A 171 10.09 -5.93 -11.92
CA ARG A 171 10.80 -6.93 -12.72
C ARG A 171 11.55 -6.23 -13.84
N SER A 172 12.32 -7.01 -14.62
CA SER A 172 12.85 -6.53 -15.89
C SER A 172 11.70 -6.11 -16.83
N ILE A 173 11.84 -4.95 -17.45
CA ILE A 173 10.88 -4.36 -18.40
C ILE A 173 11.59 -4.25 -19.75
N SER A 174 11.00 -4.82 -20.79
CA SER A 174 11.62 -4.85 -22.13
C SER A 174 11.51 -3.49 -22.83
N ALA A 175 12.39 -3.21 -23.78
CA ALA A 175 12.27 -2.00 -24.60
C ALA A 175 10.93 -2.00 -25.36
N GLY A 176 10.19 -0.90 -25.26
CA GLY A 176 8.85 -0.76 -25.85
C GLY A 176 7.71 -1.35 -25.02
N GLU A 177 8.00 -2.02 -23.90
CA GLU A 177 6.97 -2.44 -22.96
C GLU A 177 6.48 -1.23 -22.15
N GLU A 178 5.16 -1.07 -22.05
CA GLU A 178 4.55 0.00 -21.27
C GLU A 178 4.80 -0.20 -19.77
N ILE A 179 5.18 0.89 -19.08
CA ILE A 179 5.28 0.89 -17.61
C ILE A 179 3.90 1.22 -17.04
N SER A 180 3.39 0.37 -16.15
CA SER A 180 2.07 0.51 -15.55
C SER A 180 2.12 0.48 -14.02
N LEU A 181 1.20 1.23 -13.40
CA LEU A 181 0.99 1.30 -11.96
C LEU A 181 -0.41 0.78 -11.59
N PRO A 182 -0.60 0.23 -10.37
CA PRO A 182 -1.94 -0.01 -9.86
C PRO A 182 -2.57 1.32 -9.43
N TYR A 183 -3.76 1.64 -9.93
CA TYR A 183 -4.51 2.83 -9.52
C TYR A 183 -5.26 2.59 -8.22
N ILE A 184 -5.64 1.33 -8.00
CA ILE A 184 -6.26 0.80 -6.79
C ILE A 184 -5.60 -0.52 -6.45
N ASP A 185 -5.80 -1.02 -5.23
CA ASP A 185 -5.22 -2.29 -4.81
C ASP A 185 -5.66 -3.45 -5.73
N PRO A 186 -4.73 -4.20 -6.35
CA PRO A 186 -5.06 -5.36 -7.18
C PRO A 186 -5.97 -6.40 -6.54
N ALA A 187 -6.01 -6.47 -5.20
CA ALA A 187 -6.85 -7.38 -4.44
C ALA A 187 -8.34 -7.00 -4.36
N LEU A 188 -8.74 -5.84 -4.90
CA LEU A 188 -10.15 -5.46 -5.09
C LEU A 188 -10.77 -6.24 -6.26
N LEU A 189 -10.81 -7.56 -6.17
CA LEU A 189 -11.13 -8.46 -7.28
C LEU A 189 -12.58 -8.33 -7.77
N GLN A 190 -13.53 -7.97 -6.91
CA GLN A 190 -14.94 -7.86 -7.28
C GLN A 190 -15.32 -6.41 -7.60
N THR A 191 -14.79 -5.46 -6.83
CA THR A 191 -15.23 -4.06 -6.86
C THR A 191 -14.48 -3.20 -7.88
N ARG A 192 -13.25 -3.58 -8.27
CA ARG A 192 -12.38 -2.75 -9.13
C ARG A 192 -12.98 -2.36 -10.48
N SER A 193 -13.75 -3.24 -11.12
CA SER A 193 -14.33 -2.95 -12.44
C SER A 193 -15.32 -1.78 -12.37
N THR A 194 -16.08 -1.69 -11.27
CA THR A 194 -16.99 -0.58 -11.00
C THR A 194 -16.21 0.70 -10.70
N VAL A 195 -15.13 0.62 -9.92
CA VAL A 195 -14.27 1.78 -9.64
C VAL A 195 -13.65 2.33 -10.93
N PHE A 196 -13.12 1.49 -11.83
CA PHE A 196 -12.56 1.97 -13.10
C PHE A 196 -13.60 2.65 -13.98
N ARG A 197 -14.82 2.11 -14.07
CA ARG A 197 -15.89 2.73 -14.86
C ARG A 197 -16.38 4.04 -14.26
N LEU A 198 -16.65 4.08 -12.96
CA LEU A 198 -17.29 5.22 -12.31
C LEU A 198 -16.31 6.35 -11.96
N THR A 199 -15.11 6.01 -11.48
CA THR A 199 -14.12 6.99 -11.03
C THR A 199 -13.16 7.39 -12.15
N TYR A 200 -12.67 6.42 -12.92
CA TYR A 200 -11.63 6.66 -13.93
C TYR A 200 -12.17 6.74 -15.37
N GLY A 201 -13.42 6.34 -15.61
CA GLY A 201 -14.06 6.41 -16.93
C GLY A 201 -13.52 5.41 -17.97
N PHE A 202 -12.90 4.29 -17.55
CA PHE A 202 -12.38 3.27 -18.48
C PHE A 202 -12.68 1.83 -18.03
N ILE A 203 -12.45 0.88 -18.95
CA ILE A 203 -12.51 -0.56 -18.70
C ILE A 203 -11.09 -1.12 -18.78
N CYS A 204 -10.65 -1.82 -17.74
CA CYS A 204 -9.32 -2.43 -17.70
C CYS A 204 -9.34 -3.80 -18.39
N TYR A 205 -8.52 -3.97 -19.43
CA TYR A 205 -8.37 -5.22 -20.19
C TYR A 205 -7.07 -5.98 -19.85
N CYS A 206 -6.50 -5.74 -18.67
CA CYS A 206 -5.30 -6.46 -18.25
C CYS A 206 -5.59 -7.96 -18.06
N PRO A 207 -4.56 -8.84 -18.12
CA PRO A 207 -4.72 -10.29 -17.96
C PRO A 207 -5.59 -10.71 -16.76
N SER A 208 -5.41 -10.05 -15.61
CA SER A 208 -6.19 -10.33 -14.41
C SER A 208 -7.68 -10.00 -14.60
N CYS A 209 -8.02 -8.85 -15.20
CA CYS A 209 -9.42 -8.49 -15.47
C CYS A 209 -10.07 -9.42 -16.49
N THR A 210 -9.34 -9.83 -17.54
CA THR A 210 -9.85 -10.79 -18.53
C THR A 210 -10.27 -12.10 -17.88
N VAL A 211 -9.51 -12.61 -16.90
CA VAL A 211 -9.86 -13.83 -16.16
C VAL A 211 -11.09 -13.61 -15.29
N LEU A 212 -11.16 -12.50 -14.54
CA LEU A 212 -12.30 -12.20 -13.67
C LEU A 212 -13.59 -12.00 -14.47
N ASP A 213 -13.53 -11.28 -15.58
CA ASP A 213 -14.68 -11.07 -16.47
C ASP A 213 -15.17 -12.40 -17.07
N ALA A 214 -14.26 -13.33 -17.37
CA ALA A 214 -14.62 -14.67 -17.85
C ALA A 214 -15.23 -15.57 -16.77
N ILE A 215 -14.89 -15.36 -15.49
CA ILE A 215 -15.53 -16.04 -14.36
C ILE A 215 -16.94 -15.49 -14.13
N GLY A 216 -17.10 -14.16 -14.27
CA GLY A 216 -18.34 -13.47 -13.95
C GLY A 216 -18.51 -13.32 -12.44
N GLU A 217 -19.63 -13.80 -11.91
CA GLU A 217 -19.89 -13.73 -10.47
C GLU A 217 -18.97 -14.70 -9.71
N VAL A 218 -18.09 -14.14 -8.88
CA VAL A 218 -17.15 -14.92 -8.08
C VAL A 218 -17.92 -15.65 -6.97
N PRO A 219 -17.81 -16.98 -6.86
CA PRO A 219 -18.59 -17.75 -5.89
C PRO A 219 -18.15 -17.46 -4.45
N GLU A 220 -19.11 -17.45 -3.52
CA GLU A 220 -18.80 -17.32 -2.09
C GLU A 220 -17.92 -18.47 -1.58
N PRO A 221 -16.97 -18.21 -0.66
CA PRO A 221 -16.24 -19.27 0.02
C PRO A 221 -17.18 -20.17 0.82
N PRO A 222 -16.94 -21.49 0.86
CA PRO A 222 -17.76 -22.39 1.65
C PRO A 222 -17.67 -22.09 3.14
N ARG A 223 -18.76 -22.30 3.89
CA ARG A 223 -18.79 -22.11 5.35
C ARG A 223 -18.19 -23.29 6.11
N ASP A 224 -18.12 -24.46 5.49
CA ASP A 224 -17.54 -25.66 6.09
C ASP A 224 -16.02 -25.54 6.21
N LYS A 225 -15.51 -25.71 7.42
CA LYS A 225 -14.07 -25.56 7.72
C LYS A 225 -13.21 -26.62 7.03
N ALA A 226 -13.69 -27.86 6.91
CA ALA A 226 -12.91 -28.92 6.27
C ALA A 226 -12.80 -28.67 4.76
N GLN A 227 -13.85 -28.16 4.14
CA GLN A 227 -13.86 -27.75 2.74
C GLN A 227 -12.94 -26.54 2.52
N LEU A 228 -13.01 -25.51 3.37
CA LEU A 228 -12.08 -24.37 3.31
C LEU A 228 -10.62 -24.81 3.40
N ASN A 229 -10.29 -25.69 4.34
CA ASN A 229 -8.93 -26.21 4.48
C ASN A 229 -8.46 -26.94 3.22
N ARG A 230 -9.35 -27.74 2.58
CA ARG A 230 -9.03 -28.40 1.31
C ARG A 230 -8.78 -27.39 0.20
N ILE A 231 -9.58 -26.32 0.11
CA ILE A 231 -9.39 -25.24 -0.87
C ILE A 231 -8.06 -24.52 -0.63
N SER A 232 -7.74 -24.19 0.61
CA SER A 232 -6.45 -23.56 0.98
C SER A 232 -5.26 -24.42 0.56
N LYS A 233 -5.30 -25.74 0.82
CA LYS A 233 -4.22 -26.65 0.39
C LYS A 233 -4.13 -26.83 -1.12
N ASN A 234 -5.26 -26.83 -1.81
CA ASN A 234 -5.27 -26.85 -3.27
C ASN A 234 -4.71 -25.54 -3.85
N LEU A 235 -5.02 -24.38 -3.26
CA LEU A 235 -4.46 -23.09 -3.63
C LEU A 235 -2.93 -23.07 -3.45
N GLU A 236 -2.45 -23.48 -2.28
CA GLU A 236 -1.01 -23.58 -1.99
C GLU A 236 -0.28 -24.45 -3.03
N THR A 237 -0.85 -25.62 -3.34
CA THR A 237 -0.29 -26.54 -4.34
C THR A 237 -0.31 -25.92 -5.74
N PHE A 238 -1.44 -25.35 -6.15
CA PHE A 238 -1.62 -24.73 -7.46
C PHE A 238 -0.60 -23.62 -7.70
N VAL A 239 -0.47 -22.69 -6.75
CA VAL A 239 0.48 -21.57 -6.87
C VAL A 239 1.92 -22.05 -6.92
N THR A 240 2.26 -23.07 -6.13
CA THR A 240 3.61 -23.66 -6.12
C THR A 240 3.99 -24.32 -7.45
N VAL A 241 3.03 -24.98 -8.10
CA VAL A 241 3.24 -25.67 -9.37
C VAL A 241 3.36 -24.68 -10.54
N HIS A 242 2.49 -23.67 -10.59
CA HIS A 242 2.40 -22.78 -11.76
C HIS A 242 3.37 -21.59 -11.73
N ARG A 243 3.76 -21.10 -10.55
CA ARG A 243 4.71 -19.98 -10.36
C ARG A 243 4.42 -18.77 -11.27
N ASP A 244 5.22 -18.55 -12.31
CA ASP A 244 5.14 -17.39 -13.20
C ASP A 244 4.04 -17.53 -14.27
N GLN A 245 3.44 -18.72 -14.41
CA GLN A 245 2.35 -19.00 -15.37
C GLN A 245 0.97 -18.97 -14.71
N LEU A 246 0.81 -18.19 -13.64
CA LEU A 246 -0.46 -18.07 -12.95
C LEU A 246 -1.52 -17.43 -13.87
N PRO A 247 -2.78 -17.91 -13.84
CA PRO A 247 -3.84 -17.45 -14.73
C PRO A 247 -4.04 -15.95 -14.76
N LEU A 248 -3.97 -15.28 -13.59
CA LEU A 248 -4.16 -13.83 -13.49
C LEU A 248 -3.02 -13.02 -14.14
N TYR A 249 -1.85 -13.63 -14.39
CA TYR A 249 -0.72 -12.98 -15.06
C TYR A 249 -0.77 -13.17 -16.56
N ILE A 250 -1.18 -14.36 -17.01
CA ILE A 250 -1.18 -14.72 -18.43
C ILE A 250 -2.54 -14.52 -19.10
N GLY A 251 -3.60 -14.24 -18.34
CA GLY A 251 -4.93 -13.96 -18.87
C GLY A 251 -5.67 -15.21 -19.34
N ASN A 252 -5.35 -16.37 -18.77
CA ASN A 252 -5.86 -17.67 -19.24
C ASN A 252 -6.77 -18.33 -18.22
N ILE A 253 -8.08 -18.15 -18.37
CA ILE A 253 -9.10 -18.78 -17.53
C ILE A 253 -9.07 -20.31 -17.57
N GLN A 254 -8.71 -20.92 -18.71
CA GLN A 254 -8.67 -22.38 -18.85
C GLN A 254 -7.57 -23.01 -17.99
N ALA A 255 -6.54 -22.24 -17.65
CA ALA A 255 -5.51 -22.66 -16.72
C ALA A 255 -5.95 -22.53 -15.25
N PHE A 256 -7.13 -21.95 -14.96
CA PHE A 256 -7.59 -21.74 -13.59
C PHE A 256 -8.70 -22.72 -13.18
N PRO A 257 -8.45 -23.59 -12.19
CA PRO A 257 -9.44 -24.59 -11.76
C PRO A 257 -10.69 -23.92 -11.17
N GLY A 258 -11.88 -24.31 -11.65
CA GLY A 258 -13.16 -23.80 -11.15
C GLY A 258 -13.37 -24.03 -9.65
N SER A 259 -12.77 -25.06 -9.07
CA SER A 259 -12.78 -25.33 -7.63
C SER A 259 -12.08 -24.25 -6.79
N LEU A 260 -11.22 -23.44 -7.40
CA LEU A 260 -10.50 -22.35 -6.75
C LEU A 260 -11.12 -20.97 -6.99
N TYR A 261 -12.18 -20.83 -7.80
CA TYR A 261 -12.75 -19.50 -8.08
C TYR A 261 -13.17 -18.75 -6.82
N CYS A 262 -13.64 -19.45 -5.78
CA CYS A 262 -14.03 -18.83 -4.51
C CYS A 262 -12.88 -18.13 -3.76
N VAL A 263 -11.62 -18.47 -4.04
CA VAL A 263 -10.48 -17.78 -3.41
C VAL A 263 -10.30 -16.35 -3.91
N LEU A 264 -10.92 -16.02 -5.06
CA LEU A 264 -10.96 -14.67 -5.60
C LEU A 264 -12.05 -13.81 -4.95
N HIS A 265 -12.91 -14.40 -4.12
CA HIS A 265 -13.91 -13.64 -3.40
C HIS A 265 -13.20 -12.79 -2.34
N GLU A 266 -13.47 -11.49 -2.27
CA GLU A 266 -12.76 -10.54 -1.42
C GLU A 266 -12.83 -10.94 0.06
N SER A 267 -13.95 -11.54 0.49
CA SER A 267 -14.10 -12.08 1.86
C SER A 267 -13.15 -13.24 2.19
N TYR A 268 -12.68 -14.01 1.20
CA TYR A 268 -11.70 -15.06 1.43
C TYR A 268 -10.36 -14.45 1.84
N LEU A 269 -9.90 -13.44 1.10
CA LEU A 269 -8.69 -12.70 1.45
C LEU A 269 -8.81 -12.04 2.83
N THR A 270 -9.92 -11.34 3.08
CA THR A 270 -10.15 -10.70 4.39
C THR A 270 -10.09 -11.74 5.52
N SER A 271 -10.79 -12.86 5.37
CA SER A 271 -10.82 -13.92 6.39
C SER A 271 -9.44 -14.53 6.66
N VAL A 272 -8.68 -14.87 5.61
CA VAL A 272 -7.34 -15.45 5.75
C VAL A 272 -6.37 -14.43 6.35
N SER A 273 -6.41 -13.17 5.92
CA SER A 273 -5.56 -12.10 6.47
C SER A 273 -5.83 -11.82 7.95
N GLU A 274 -7.10 -11.74 8.34
CA GLU A 274 -7.49 -11.53 9.74
C GLU A 274 -7.11 -12.72 10.62
N MET A 275 -7.33 -13.96 10.14
CA MET A 275 -6.95 -15.16 10.87
C MET A 275 -5.43 -15.25 11.08
N PHE A 276 -4.64 -14.91 10.06
CA PHE A 276 -3.19 -14.82 10.19
C PHE A 276 -2.79 -13.76 11.23
N SER A 277 -3.29 -12.54 11.08
CA SER A 277 -2.97 -11.42 11.98
C SER A 277 -3.32 -11.78 13.42
N ASN A 278 -4.54 -12.21 13.71
CA ASN A 278 -4.98 -12.56 15.06
C ASN A 278 -4.14 -13.70 15.66
N ALA A 279 -3.94 -14.79 14.91
CA ALA A 279 -3.15 -15.92 15.39
C ALA A 279 -1.69 -15.55 15.69
N ALA A 280 -1.09 -14.68 14.86
CA ALA A 280 0.27 -14.21 15.06
C ALA A 280 0.38 -13.37 16.35
N HIS A 281 -0.55 -12.43 16.59
CA HIS A 281 -0.57 -11.58 17.79
C HIS A 281 -0.86 -12.38 19.07
N ASP A 282 -1.86 -13.25 19.02
CA ASP A 282 -2.32 -14.04 20.17
C ASP A 282 -1.32 -15.15 20.55
N GLY A 283 -0.32 -15.41 19.71
CA GLY A 283 0.71 -16.43 19.93
C GLY A 283 0.29 -17.85 19.55
N SER A 284 -0.80 -18.00 18.80
CA SER A 284 -1.25 -19.27 18.21
C SER A 284 -0.44 -19.58 16.95
N TYR A 285 0.88 -19.74 17.11
CA TYR A 285 1.80 -19.72 15.96
C TYR A 285 1.59 -20.86 14.96
N ASP A 286 1.11 -22.04 15.37
CA ASP A 286 0.76 -23.11 14.42
C ASP A 286 -0.33 -22.68 13.43
N VAL A 287 -1.36 -22.00 13.93
CA VAL A 287 -2.43 -21.44 13.11
C VAL A 287 -1.90 -20.29 12.25
N ALA A 288 -1.04 -19.44 12.82
CA ALA A 288 -0.42 -18.34 12.07
C ALA A 288 0.44 -18.85 10.90
N LEU A 289 1.17 -19.95 11.09
CA LEU A 289 2.03 -20.51 10.04
C LEU A 289 1.23 -21.18 8.92
N ASP A 290 0.20 -21.95 9.28
CA ASP A 290 -0.68 -22.59 8.30
C ASP A 290 -1.42 -21.52 7.48
N THR A 291 -2.08 -20.59 8.17
CA THR A 291 -2.81 -19.50 7.53
C THR A 291 -1.88 -18.56 6.75
N GLY A 292 -0.70 -18.26 7.29
CA GLY A 292 0.30 -17.43 6.63
C GLY A 292 0.84 -18.06 5.34
N THR A 293 0.91 -19.39 5.27
CA THR A 293 1.25 -20.13 4.04
C THR A 293 0.16 -19.99 2.99
N THR A 294 -1.11 -20.16 3.39
CA THR A 294 -2.26 -19.91 2.51
C THR A 294 -2.29 -18.46 2.02
N LEU A 295 -2.03 -17.49 2.91
CA LEU A 295 -1.99 -16.06 2.58
C LEU A 295 -0.87 -15.73 1.58
N THR A 296 0.30 -16.35 1.74
CA THR A 296 1.40 -16.22 0.76
C THR A 296 0.97 -16.72 -0.62
N ALA A 297 0.29 -17.87 -0.68
CA ALA A 297 -0.22 -18.40 -1.95
C ALA A 297 -1.24 -17.46 -2.58
N LEU A 298 -2.17 -16.93 -1.78
CA LEU A 298 -3.18 -15.97 -2.25
C LEU A 298 -2.55 -14.66 -2.75
N TYR A 299 -1.59 -14.10 -2.02
CA TYR A 299 -0.87 -12.92 -2.46
C TYR A 299 -0.06 -13.15 -3.74
N ARG A 300 0.57 -14.31 -3.90
CA ARG A 300 1.24 -14.67 -5.15
C ARG A 300 0.29 -14.93 -6.31
N LEU A 301 -0.97 -15.30 -6.04
CA LEU A 301 -1.99 -15.39 -7.08
C LEU A 301 -2.41 -14.00 -7.58
N ILE A 302 -2.59 -13.06 -6.66
CA ILE A 302 -3.19 -11.73 -6.91
C ILE A 302 -2.16 -10.70 -7.37
N TYR A 303 -1.03 -10.60 -6.65
CA TYR A 303 -0.06 -9.54 -6.82
C TYR A 303 1.14 -10.01 -7.63
N PRO A 304 1.61 -9.24 -8.62
CA PRO A 304 2.75 -9.63 -9.46
C PRO A 304 4.02 -9.89 -8.64
N PRO A 305 5.02 -10.59 -9.21
CA PRO A 305 6.29 -10.83 -8.55
C PRO A 305 6.91 -9.54 -7.99
N ASN A 306 7.48 -9.65 -6.80
CA ASN A 306 8.08 -8.55 -6.04
C ASN A 306 7.12 -7.42 -5.63
N TYR A 307 5.81 -7.61 -5.71
CA TYR A 307 4.89 -6.60 -5.21
C TYR A 307 5.08 -6.41 -3.70
N PRO A 308 5.10 -5.16 -3.20
CA PRO A 308 5.54 -4.92 -1.83
C PRO A 308 4.69 -5.57 -0.73
N GLN A 309 3.38 -5.77 -0.97
CA GLN A 309 2.48 -6.45 -0.03
C GLN A 309 2.93 -7.88 0.26
N ILE A 310 3.54 -8.57 -0.73
CA ILE A 310 4.14 -9.90 -0.54
C ILE A 310 5.32 -9.77 0.44
N GLY A 311 6.19 -8.78 0.25
CA GLY A 311 7.36 -8.56 1.11
C GLY A 311 6.97 -8.28 2.56
N LEU A 312 5.97 -7.42 2.80
CA LEU A 312 5.49 -7.12 4.15
C LEU A 312 4.91 -8.35 4.85
N HIS A 313 4.11 -9.14 4.13
CA HIS A 313 3.57 -10.39 4.65
C HIS A 313 4.66 -11.39 5.04
N LEU A 314 5.66 -11.57 4.18
CA LEU A 314 6.77 -12.49 4.43
C LEU A 314 7.63 -12.05 5.62
N LEU A 315 7.75 -10.73 5.85
CA LEU A 315 8.39 -10.20 7.06
C LEU A 315 7.58 -10.56 8.32
N GLU A 316 6.27 -10.36 8.34
CA GLU A 316 5.43 -10.76 9.48
C GLU A 316 5.39 -12.26 9.71
N LEU A 317 5.32 -13.05 8.64
CA LEU A 317 5.40 -14.50 8.71
C LEU A 317 6.74 -14.92 9.33
N SER A 318 7.84 -14.27 8.95
CA SER A 318 9.16 -14.52 9.52
C SER A 318 9.23 -14.17 11.02
N LYS A 319 8.56 -13.09 11.46
CA LYS A 319 8.43 -12.75 12.89
C LYS A 319 7.60 -13.78 13.65
N ALA A 320 6.51 -14.27 13.07
CA ALA A 320 5.71 -15.34 13.67
C ALA A 320 6.50 -16.66 13.78
N MET A 321 7.29 -17.00 12.75
CA MET A 321 8.21 -18.14 12.76
C MET A 321 9.26 -18.00 13.87
N TRP A 322 9.90 -16.84 13.97
CA TRP A 322 10.85 -16.54 15.05
C TRP A 322 10.23 -16.68 16.43
N ASN A 323 9.05 -16.09 16.62
CA ASN A 323 8.34 -16.16 17.88
C ASN A 323 7.97 -17.61 18.25
N LYS A 324 7.65 -18.47 17.27
CA LYS A 324 7.49 -19.90 17.50
C LYS A 324 8.80 -20.58 17.90
N ILE A 325 9.91 -20.26 17.24
CA ILE A 325 11.24 -20.82 17.55
C ILE A 325 11.58 -20.58 19.02
N ILE A 326 11.49 -19.34 19.47
CA ILE A 326 11.83 -18.98 20.85
C ILE A 326 10.85 -19.54 21.87
N THR A 327 9.55 -19.65 21.53
CA THR A 327 8.52 -20.11 22.47
C THR A 327 8.56 -21.63 22.65
N THR A 328 8.84 -22.36 21.57
CA THR A 328 8.90 -23.84 21.58
C THR A 328 10.30 -24.39 21.78
N ASN A 329 11.33 -23.53 21.73
CA ASN A 329 12.74 -23.90 21.71
C ASN A 329 13.06 -24.96 20.63
N THR A 330 12.42 -24.83 19.46
CA THR A 330 12.56 -25.81 18.37
C THR A 330 13.93 -25.69 17.71
N ASP A 331 14.59 -26.83 17.51
CA ASP A 331 15.82 -26.92 16.73
C ASP A 331 15.60 -27.51 15.33
N ASP A 332 14.36 -27.38 14.81
CA ASP A 332 14.06 -27.83 13.45
C ASP A 332 14.80 -26.94 12.42
N GLN A 333 15.90 -27.47 11.88
CA GLN A 333 16.72 -26.82 10.86
C GLN A 333 15.95 -26.56 9.57
N ARG A 334 14.99 -27.41 9.22
CA ARG A 334 14.12 -27.20 8.06
C ARG A 334 13.23 -25.98 8.30
N PHE A 335 12.68 -25.84 9.50
CA PHE A 335 11.86 -24.69 9.88
C PHE A 335 12.67 -23.39 9.88
N LYS A 336 13.89 -23.41 10.43
CA LYS A 336 14.83 -22.27 10.38
C LYS A 336 15.20 -21.88 8.93
N SER A 337 15.39 -22.88 8.05
CA SER A 337 15.64 -22.65 6.62
C SER A 337 14.44 -22.04 5.88
N GLN A 338 13.21 -22.47 6.22
CA GLN A 338 11.99 -21.85 5.68
C GLN A 338 11.87 -20.37 6.09
N MET A 339 12.15 -20.06 7.37
CA MET A 339 12.17 -18.68 7.86
C MET A 339 13.22 -17.85 7.12
N SER A 340 14.44 -18.38 6.95
CA SER A 340 15.49 -17.71 6.18
C SER A 340 15.06 -17.42 4.74
N THR A 341 14.38 -18.36 4.09
CA THR A 341 13.88 -18.18 2.71
C THR A 341 12.85 -17.06 2.63
N ALA A 342 11.84 -17.06 3.52
CA ALA A 342 10.83 -16.01 3.57
C ALA A 342 11.44 -14.63 3.86
N LEU A 343 12.41 -14.57 4.78
CA LEU A 343 13.09 -13.34 5.16
C LEU A 343 13.98 -12.78 4.04
N CYS A 344 14.69 -13.64 3.30
CA CYS A 344 15.46 -13.25 2.12
C CYS A 344 14.57 -12.68 1.01
N GLU A 345 13.39 -13.28 0.78
CA GLU A 345 12.43 -12.76 -0.19
C GLU A 345 11.83 -11.42 0.26
N ALA A 346 11.51 -11.27 1.56
CA ALA A 346 11.11 -9.98 2.13
C ALA A 346 12.19 -8.89 1.95
N GLU A 347 13.46 -9.23 2.17
CA GLU A 347 14.61 -8.34 1.94
C GLU A 347 14.75 -7.93 0.47
N GLN A 348 14.64 -8.89 -0.44
CA GLN A 348 14.68 -8.62 -1.86
C GLN A 348 13.62 -7.60 -2.27
N ILE A 349 12.39 -7.79 -1.80
CA ILE A 349 11.26 -6.93 -2.17
C ILE A 349 11.37 -5.54 -1.51
N LEU A 350 11.49 -5.50 -0.18
CA LEU A 350 11.35 -4.27 0.59
C LEU A 350 12.64 -3.45 0.65
N VAL A 351 13.81 -4.10 0.56
CA VAL A 351 15.11 -3.43 0.76
C VAL A 351 15.87 -3.28 -0.55
N LEU A 352 15.91 -4.32 -1.39
CA LEU A 352 16.71 -4.28 -2.63
C LEU A 352 15.94 -3.65 -3.80
N ILE A 353 14.65 -3.97 -3.96
CA ILE A 353 13.83 -3.46 -5.05
C ILE A 353 13.24 -2.09 -4.68
N LEU A 354 12.39 -2.02 -3.66
CA LEU A 354 11.80 -0.74 -3.22
C LEU A 354 12.87 0.17 -2.60
N GLY A 355 13.64 -0.37 -1.66
CA GLY A 355 14.54 0.41 -0.83
C GLY A 355 13.80 1.24 0.22
N LYS A 356 14.56 2.12 0.90
CA LYS A 356 14.06 2.89 2.04
C LYS A 356 13.06 3.99 1.61
N GLU A 357 12.05 4.22 2.45
CA GLU A 357 10.98 5.23 2.25
C GLU A 357 11.18 6.52 3.08
N GLY A 358 12.28 6.62 3.84
CA GLY A 358 12.62 7.82 4.64
C GLY A 358 12.46 7.65 6.15
N ASP A 359 12.44 6.42 6.65
CA ASP A 359 12.15 6.09 8.05
C ASP A 359 13.20 6.64 9.03
N GLU A 360 12.88 7.75 9.69
CA GLU A 360 13.49 8.09 10.96
C GLU A 360 12.94 7.17 12.06
N GLY A 361 13.49 5.96 12.18
CA GLY A 361 13.10 4.99 13.21
C GLY A 361 12.18 3.89 12.69
N ASP A 362 12.46 2.64 13.09
CA ASP A 362 11.66 1.41 12.93
C ASP A 362 10.85 1.22 11.62
N GLY A 363 11.52 0.65 10.61
CA GLY A 363 10.91 0.19 9.36
C GLY A 363 11.47 -1.17 8.92
N PRO A 364 10.92 -1.79 7.86
CA PRO A 364 11.22 -3.16 7.43
C PRO A 364 12.71 -3.45 7.25
N CYS A 365 13.50 -2.48 6.77
CA CYS A 365 14.94 -2.66 6.63
C CYS A 365 15.65 -2.95 7.96
N LYS A 366 15.26 -2.26 9.05
CA LYS A 366 15.83 -2.50 10.38
C LYS A 366 15.32 -3.81 10.96
N GLU A 367 14.03 -4.09 10.79
CA GLU A 367 13.42 -5.33 11.28
C GLU A 367 14.04 -6.55 10.60
N ILE A 368 14.16 -6.54 9.27
CA ILE A 368 14.80 -7.60 8.50
C ILE A 368 16.23 -7.83 8.99
N LYS A 369 17.01 -6.75 9.15
CA LYS A 369 18.37 -6.84 9.67
C LYS A 369 18.40 -7.48 11.07
N LEU A 370 17.51 -7.05 11.97
CA LEU A 370 17.38 -7.62 13.31
C LEU A 370 17.05 -9.11 13.26
N LEU A 371 16.07 -9.53 12.46
CA LEU A 371 15.69 -10.94 12.34
C LEU A 371 16.84 -11.79 11.77
N LYS A 372 17.60 -11.29 10.79
CA LYS A 372 18.78 -11.98 10.25
C LYS A 372 19.85 -12.16 11.32
N ASP A 373 20.19 -11.09 12.04
CA ASP A 373 21.16 -11.12 13.14
C ASP A 373 20.74 -12.10 14.25
N LEU A 374 19.44 -12.21 14.54
CA LEU A 374 18.88 -13.15 15.51
C LEU A 374 18.99 -14.60 15.03
N LEU A 375 18.65 -14.87 13.76
CA LEU A 375 18.73 -16.20 13.17
C LEU A 375 20.18 -16.70 13.06
N ASP A 376 21.10 -15.83 12.69
CA ASP A 376 22.54 -16.16 12.59
C ASP A 376 23.12 -16.50 13.98
N LYS A 377 22.77 -15.72 15.01
CA LYS A 377 23.18 -16.00 16.40
C LYS A 377 22.64 -17.33 16.90
N GLU A 378 21.37 -17.63 16.59
CA GLU A 378 20.76 -18.91 16.95
C GLU A 378 21.53 -20.06 16.29
N GLN A 379 21.80 -19.99 14.99
CA GLN A 379 22.58 -21.01 14.28
C GLN A 379 24.01 -21.17 14.81
N LEU A 380 24.70 -20.07 15.15
CA LEU A 380 26.03 -20.08 15.75
C LEU A 380 26.04 -20.68 17.16
N SER A 381 25.01 -20.41 17.96
CA SER A 381 24.86 -20.99 19.30
C SER A 381 24.72 -22.52 19.25
N HIS A 382 24.07 -23.05 18.21
CA HIS A 382 23.99 -24.50 17.96
C HIS A 382 25.35 -25.11 17.62
N LEU A 383 26.17 -24.42 16.80
CA LEU A 383 27.53 -24.84 16.45
C LEU A 383 28.48 -24.80 17.67
N ASN A 384 28.25 -23.87 18.60
CA ASN A 384 29.10 -23.61 19.77
C ASN A 384 28.56 -24.21 21.07
N ARG A 385 27.72 -25.26 21.05
CA ARG A 385 27.32 -26.00 22.27
C ARG A 385 28.47 -26.84 22.87
N ALA A 386 29.56 -26.16 23.20
CA ALA A 386 30.37 -26.39 24.38
C ALA A 386 30.38 -25.07 25.17
N SER A 387 29.50 -24.97 26.19
CA SER A 387 29.50 -23.95 27.25
C SER A 387 29.36 -22.47 26.86
N THR A 388 28.14 -21.98 26.58
CA THR A 388 27.74 -20.57 26.80
C THR A 388 26.21 -20.43 26.93
N PRO A 389 25.67 -19.36 27.56
CA PRO A 389 24.27 -19.26 27.96
C PRO A 389 23.31 -19.10 26.77
N THR A 390 22.07 -19.53 26.98
CA THR A 390 20.92 -19.41 26.07
C THR A 390 20.83 -18.01 25.47
N PRO A 391 20.66 -17.87 24.13
CA PRO A 391 20.46 -16.56 23.51
C PRO A 391 19.22 -15.88 24.10
N ALA A 392 19.31 -14.56 24.30
CA ALA A 392 18.24 -13.76 24.87
C ALA A 392 16.95 -13.94 24.03
N ALA A 393 15.89 -14.43 24.65
CA ALA A 393 14.59 -14.66 24.03
C ALA A 393 13.89 -13.34 23.73
N ILE A 394 14.24 -12.70 22.61
CA ILE A 394 13.59 -11.48 22.14
C ILE A 394 12.33 -11.89 21.37
N ARG A 395 11.17 -11.72 22.00
CA ARG A 395 9.87 -11.78 21.30
C ARG A 395 9.70 -10.50 20.49
N LEU A 396 9.36 -10.65 19.22
CA LEU A 396 9.18 -9.54 18.30
C LEU A 396 7.72 -9.10 18.29
N ALA A 397 7.51 -7.78 18.26
CA ALA A 397 6.22 -7.18 18.02
C ALA A 397 5.80 -7.45 16.56
N LEU A 398 4.50 -7.69 16.37
CA LEU A 398 3.88 -7.92 15.07
C LEU A 398 3.04 -6.70 14.68
N TYR A 399 2.91 -6.46 13.38
CA TYR A 399 2.02 -5.44 12.85
C TYR A 399 0.59 -5.99 12.74
N SER A 400 -0.40 -5.25 13.25
CA SER A 400 -1.81 -5.57 13.04
C SER A 400 -2.21 -5.23 11.60
N PHE A 401 -2.44 -6.27 10.79
CA PHE A 401 -2.97 -6.13 9.43
C PHE A 401 -4.49 -6.24 9.44
N THR A 402 -5.18 -5.25 10.03
CA THR A 402 -6.61 -5.07 9.73
C THR A 402 -6.73 -4.25 8.46
N ARG A 403 -6.56 -4.89 7.30
CA ARG A 403 -6.93 -4.30 6.03
C ARG A 403 -8.45 -4.31 5.91
N SER A 404 -9.07 -3.19 6.24
CA SER A 404 -10.30 -2.82 5.54
C SER A 404 -9.87 -2.57 4.09
N LEU A 405 -10.31 -3.42 3.16
CA LEU A 405 -10.27 -3.12 1.73
C LEU A 405 -11.07 -1.83 1.55
N ARG A 406 -10.42 -0.67 1.65
CA ARG A 406 -11.06 0.63 1.44
C ARG A 406 -10.57 1.15 0.11
N VAL A 407 -11.56 1.46 -0.73
CA VAL A 407 -11.45 2.19 -1.99
C VAL A 407 -10.79 3.54 -1.75
#